data_AF-A0A3D4GZ57-F1
#
_entry.id   AF-A0A3D4GZ57-F1
#
_cell.length_a   1.000
_cell.length_b   1.000
_cell.length_c   1.000
_cell.angle_alpha   90.00
_cell.angle_beta   90.00
_cell.angle_gamma   90.00
#
_symmetry.space_group_name_H-M   'P 1'
#
loop_
_entity.id
_entity.type
_entity.pdbx_description
1 polymer ?
#
loop_
_entity_poly.entity_id
_entity_poly.type
_entity_poly.pdbx_seq_one_letter_code
_entity_poly.pdbx_strand_id
1 'polypeptide(L)'
;GRVEPGAQLAGYGIGDGDRILSVDGTAVNDWQQLIQSLRGAPTVSVDVLTADGDARTIRISTDPSVGLGIEPLLTSTAGSLVPGYPAAKAGIIAGDRIVSVDGMAVDQWAIMRERISTRPGMEIEIRWIRDGAELSAQIVPKPEVTEKGTIGLIGIGPSLQPTMRVPVSLGVAIERSGQDLVGYTTLMFTIVKRLVFGEMSGRLLAGPVGIAQMAGAKARQGWEALLDFMAMLSINLA
;
A
#
# COMPACT_ATOMS: atom_id res chain seq x y z
N GLY A 1 6.64 6.00 13.06
CA GLY A 1 5.56 5.66 12.08
C GLY A 1 4.22 5.75 12.78
N ARG A 2 3.11 5.39 12.12
CA ARG A 2 1.89 4.98 12.82
C ARG A 2 1.94 3.46 13.01
N VAL A 3 1.50 2.97 14.16
CA VAL A 3 1.39 1.55 14.49
C VAL A 3 -0.10 1.21 14.51
N GLU A 4 -0.50 0.24 13.71
CA GLU A 4 -1.90 -0.22 13.69
C GLU A 4 -2.27 -0.86 15.04
N PRO A 5 -3.50 -0.64 15.53
CA PRO A 5 -4.00 -1.34 16.70
C PRO A 5 -3.92 -2.86 16.51
N GLY A 6 -3.25 -3.57 17.42
CA GLY A 6 -3.05 -5.02 17.33
C GLY A 6 -1.89 -5.46 16.42
N ALA A 7 -1.10 -4.52 15.89
CA ALA A 7 0.11 -4.82 15.14
C ALA A 7 1.12 -5.62 15.96
N GLN A 8 1.92 -6.46 15.29
CA GLN A 8 3.00 -7.22 15.92
C GLN A 8 3.96 -6.31 16.69
N LEU A 9 4.32 -5.16 16.12
CA LEU A 9 5.23 -4.19 16.74
C LEU A 9 4.64 -3.47 17.96
N ALA A 10 3.32 -3.29 18.01
CA ALA A 10 2.66 -2.75 19.20
C ALA A 10 2.87 -3.67 20.43
N GLY A 11 2.91 -5.00 20.21
CA GLY A 11 3.19 -5.98 21.25
C GLY A 11 4.59 -5.88 21.86
N TYR A 12 5.51 -5.21 21.17
CA TYR A 12 6.87 -4.92 21.66
C TYR A 12 7.01 -3.53 22.28
N GLY A 13 5.89 -2.82 22.45
CA GLY A 13 5.85 -1.49 23.05
C GLY A 13 6.27 -0.36 22.12
N ILE A 14 6.39 -0.61 20.81
CA ILE A 14 6.60 0.44 19.80
C ILE A 14 5.27 1.14 19.53
N GLY A 15 5.25 2.46 19.72
CA GLY A 15 4.06 3.29 19.60
C GLY A 15 4.07 4.25 18.41
N ASP A 16 2.97 4.99 18.27
CA ASP A 16 2.86 6.08 17.32
C ASP A 16 3.91 7.16 17.61
N GLY A 17 4.55 7.66 16.55
CA GLY A 17 5.59 8.70 16.67
C GLY A 17 7.00 8.16 16.96
N ASP A 18 7.14 6.90 17.39
CA ASP A 18 8.44 6.28 17.59
C ASP A 18 9.26 6.24 16.28
N ARG A 19 10.58 6.43 16.44
CA ARG A 19 11.55 6.44 15.36
C ARG A 19 12.51 5.26 15.50
N ILE A 20 12.50 4.38 14.50
CA ILE A 20 13.49 3.32 14.40
C ILE A 20 14.78 3.92 13.84
N LEU A 21 15.88 3.77 14.57
CA LEU A 21 17.20 4.31 14.23
C LEU A 21 18.07 3.26 13.54
N SER A 22 18.04 2.02 14.02
CA SER A 22 18.89 0.94 13.52
C SER A 22 18.18 -0.42 13.63
N VAL A 23 18.58 -1.36 12.79
CA VAL A 23 18.20 -2.78 12.85
C VAL A 23 19.47 -3.62 12.80
N ASP A 24 19.68 -4.45 13.84
CA ASP A 24 20.89 -5.25 14.09
C ASP A 24 22.18 -4.45 13.93
N GLY A 25 22.18 -3.21 14.47
CA GLY A 25 23.32 -2.30 14.42
C GLY A 25 23.52 -1.60 13.07
N THR A 26 22.71 -1.91 12.06
CA THR A 26 22.71 -1.20 10.77
C THR A 26 21.73 -0.04 10.82
N ALA A 27 22.23 1.19 10.63
CA ALA A 27 21.39 2.38 10.62
C ALA A 27 20.37 2.32 9.47
N VAL A 28 19.11 2.64 9.76
CA VAL A 28 18.02 2.68 8.78
C VAL A 28 17.55 4.12 8.63
N ASN A 29 17.71 4.66 7.43
CA ASN A 29 17.42 6.08 7.17
C ASN A 29 16.12 6.30 6.39
N ASP A 30 15.60 5.24 5.77
CA ASP A 30 14.40 5.29 4.97
C ASP A 30 13.54 4.03 5.17
N TRP A 31 12.31 4.11 4.65
CA TRP A 31 11.33 3.04 4.76
C TRP A 31 11.75 1.77 4.04
N GLN A 32 12.47 1.89 2.91
CA GLN A 32 12.90 0.74 2.14
C GLN A 32 13.99 -0.05 2.88
N GLN A 33 14.99 0.65 3.44
CA GLN A 33 16.04 0.08 4.27
C GLN A 33 15.44 -0.63 5.49
N LEU A 34 14.50 0.03 6.18
CA LEU A 34 13.81 -0.57 7.32
C LEU A 34 13.13 -1.89 6.94
N ILE A 35 12.30 -1.89 5.89
CA ILE A 35 11.59 -3.10 5.46
C ILE A 35 12.55 -4.21 5.01
N GLN A 36 13.65 -3.86 4.33
CA GLN A 36 14.66 -4.86 3.93
C GLN A 36 15.34 -5.48 5.15
N SER A 37 15.77 -4.67 6.12
CA SER A 37 16.41 -5.16 7.35
C SER A 37 15.49 -6.04 8.19
N LEU A 38 14.20 -5.68 8.29
CA LEU A 38 13.22 -6.47 9.04
C LEU A 38 12.88 -7.83 8.37
N ARG A 39 13.07 -7.96 7.05
CA ARG A 39 12.83 -9.22 6.32
C ARG A 39 14.03 -10.16 6.33
N GLY A 40 15.21 -9.70 6.74
CA GLY A 40 16.47 -10.45 6.60
C GLY A 40 16.65 -11.60 7.59
N ALA A 41 16.00 -11.55 8.75
CA ALA A 41 16.11 -12.56 9.80
C ALA A 41 14.77 -12.73 10.53
N PRO A 42 14.50 -13.89 11.17
CA PRO A 42 13.27 -14.15 11.94
C PRO A 42 13.23 -13.44 13.30
N THR A 43 14.36 -12.91 13.76
CA THR A 43 14.45 -12.12 14.98
C THR A 43 15.54 -11.08 14.79
N VAL A 44 15.20 -9.82 15.04
CA VAL A 44 16.10 -8.68 14.86
C VAL A 44 16.09 -7.79 16.09
N SER A 45 17.19 -7.09 16.33
CA SER A 45 17.32 -6.09 17.39
C SER A 45 17.11 -4.71 16.79
N VAL A 46 16.19 -3.93 17.33
CA VAL A 46 15.80 -2.64 16.79
C VAL A 46 16.06 -1.55 17.81
N ASP A 47 16.87 -0.56 17.42
CA ASP A 47 17.06 0.64 18.24
C ASP A 47 15.93 1.63 17.94
N VAL A 48 15.19 1.99 18.97
CA VAL A 48 14.01 2.86 18.88
C VAL A 48 14.22 4.08 19.77
N LEU A 49 14.00 5.26 19.19
CA LEU A 49 13.80 6.51 19.90
C LEU A 49 12.29 6.71 20.08
N THR A 50 11.82 6.74 21.33
CA THR A 50 10.41 6.96 21.62
C THR A 50 10.00 8.39 21.32
N ALA A 51 8.69 8.60 21.14
CA ALA A 51 8.15 9.96 20.97
C ALA A 51 8.54 10.91 22.12
N ASP A 52 8.73 10.38 23.33
CA ASP A 52 9.11 11.14 24.53
C ASP A 52 10.64 11.41 24.63
N GLY A 53 11.43 10.86 23.71
CA GLY A 53 12.88 11.11 23.61
C GLY A 53 13.78 10.05 24.23
N ASP A 54 13.23 8.95 24.75
CA ASP A 54 14.01 7.85 25.31
C ASP A 54 14.50 6.90 24.22
N ALA A 55 15.76 6.45 24.32
CA ALA A 55 16.33 5.47 23.40
C ALA A 55 16.37 4.08 24.06
N ARG A 56 15.89 3.05 23.35
CA ARG A 56 15.92 1.65 23.80
C ARG A 56 16.13 0.68 22.65
N THR A 57 16.79 -0.43 22.94
CA THR A 57 16.94 -1.56 22.01
C THR A 57 15.89 -2.61 22.32
N ILE A 58 15.14 -3.02 21.30
CA ILE A 58 14.03 -3.96 21.40
C ILE A 58 14.30 -5.15 20.49
N ARG A 59 14.22 -6.37 21.03
CA ARG A 59 14.34 -7.59 20.22
C ARG A 59 12.96 -8.01 19.74
N ILE A 60 12.73 -7.96 18.43
CA ILE A 60 11.45 -8.27 17.81
C ILE A 60 11.53 -9.56 17.01
N SER A 61 10.47 -10.37 17.08
CA SER A 61 10.26 -11.47 16.14
C SER A 61 9.60 -10.90 14.91
N THR A 62 10.12 -11.25 13.73
CA THR A 62 9.63 -10.78 12.43
C THR A 62 8.97 -11.98 11.76
N ASP A 63 7.65 -11.95 11.64
CA ASP A 63 6.91 -12.97 10.89
C ASP A 63 6.57 -12.39 9.52
N PRO A 64 7.17 -12.88 8.41
CA PRO A 64 6.87 -12.36 7.08
C PRO A 64 5.41 -12.54 6.65
N SER A 65 4.67 -13.44 7.30
CA SER A 65 3.26 -13.72 7.03
C SER A 65 2.31 -12.80 7.79
N VAL A 66 2.76 -12.19 8.88
CA VAL A 66 2.01 -11.20 9.66
C VAL A 66 2.56 -9.83 9.30
N GLY A 67 1.74 -8.98 8.67
CA GLY A 67 2.14 -7.61 8.40
C GLY A 67 2.65 -6.95 9.69
N LEU A 68 3.79 -6.26 9.62
CA LEU A 68 4.41 -5.60 10.77
C LEU A 68 3.51 -4.54 11.43
N GLY A 69 2.43 -4.14 10.72
CA GLY A 69 1.40 -3.21 11.18
C GLY A 69 1.96 -1.81 11.44
N ILE A 70 2.97 -1.40 10.66
CA ILE A 70 3.54 -0.06 10.70
C ILE A 70 3.34 0.64 9.37
N GLU A 71 2.86 1.87 9.42
CA GLU A 71 2.68 2.75 8.27
C GLU A 71 3.59 3.99 8.39
N PRO A 72 4.17 4.48 7.28
CA PRO A 72 4.90 5.74 7.30
C PRO A 72 3.97 6.91 7.66
N LEU A 73 4.47 7.87 8.44
CA LEU A 73 3.76 9.10 8.74
C LEU A 73 3.77 9.99 7.50
N LEU A 74 2.78 9.81 6.64
CA LEU A 74 2.54 10.67 5.49
C LEU A 74 1.62 11.82 5.91
N THR A 75 1.92 13.03 5.43
CA THR A 75 1.06 14.20 5.61
C THR A 75 -0.26 14.01 4.84
N SER A 76 -1.32 14.66 5.30
CA SER A 76 -2.64 14.72 4.62
C SER A 76 -2.66 15.56 3.32
N THR A 77 -1.53 15.62 2.61
CA THR A 77 -1.37 16.38 1.36
C THR A 77 -1.70 15.53 0.15
N ALA A 78 -2.56 16.02 -0.73
CA ALA A 78 -2.87 15.38 -2.00
C ALA A 78 -1.64 15.46 -2.93
N GLY A 79 -1.11 14.31 -3.34
CA GLY A 79 0.02 14.21 -4.26
C GLY A 79 -0.38 13.96 -5.70
N SER A 80 -1.44 13.18 -5.91
CA SER A 80 -1.99 12.86 -7.21
C SER A 80 -3.51 12.82 -7.15
N LEU A 81 -4.15 12.97 -8.32
CA LEU A 81 -5.60 12.92 -8.44
C LEU A 81 -6.00 12.01 -9.60
N VAL A 82 -7.14 11.34 -9.43
CA VAL A 82 -7.76 10.54 -10.49
C VAL A 82 -8.81 11.40 -11.20
N PRO A 83 -8.68 11.64 -12.53
CA PRO A 83 -9.69 12.38 -13.27
C PRO A 83 -11.10 11.78 -13.13
N GLY A 84 -12.11 12.65 -13.01
CA GLY A 84 -13.51 12.24 -12.88
C GLY A 84 -13.93 11.77 -11.48
N TYR A 85 -13.00 11.68 -10.53
CA TYR A 85 -13.32 11.36 -9.13
C TYR A 85 -13.80 12.57 -8.32
N PRO A 86 -14.47 12.33 -7.17
CA PRO A 86 -15.09 13.39 -6.38
C PRO A 86 -14.16 14.53 -5.96
N ALA A 87 -12.90 14.25 -5.58
CA ALA A 87 -11.94 15.30 -5.21
C ALA A 87 -11.60 16.24 -6.37
N ALA A 88 -11.35 15.67 -7.56
CA ALA A 88 -11.06 16.46 -8.76
C ALA A 88 -12.27 17.33 -9.17
N LYS A 89 -13.50 16.81 -9.01
CA LYS A 89 -14.74 17.58 -9.27
C LYS A 89 -14.95 18.72 -8.27
N ALA A 90 -14.53 18.52 -7.03
CA ALA A 90 -14.54 19.55 -5.98
C ALA A 90 -13.44 20.61 -6.17
N GLY A 91 -12.58 20.45 -7.19
CA GLY A 91 -11.50 21.38 -7.49
C GLY A 91 -10.27 21.23 -6.62
N ILE A 92 -10.13 20.12 -5.87
CA ILE A 92 -8.88 19.75 -5.18
C ILE A 92 -7.80 19.52 -6.24
N ILE A 93 -6.56 19.93 -5.95
CA ILE A 93 -5.40 19.76 -6.81
C ILE A 93 -4.22 19.18 -6.03
N ALA A 94 -3.19 18.73 -6.74
CA ALA A 94 -1.96 18.26 -6.12
C ALA A 94 -1.28 19.43 -5.37
N GLY A 95 -0.81 19.16 -4.15
CA GLY A 95 -0.25 20.16 -3.24
C GLY A 95 -1.25 20.66 -2.18
N ASP A 96 -2.55 20.45 -2.36
CA ASP A 96 -3.54 20.81 -1.34
C ASP A 96 -3.34 19.97 -0.07
N ARG A 97 -3.31 20.65 1.08
CA ARG A 97 -3.25 19.99 2.38
C ARG A 97 -4.65 19.85 2.96
N ILE A 98 -5.17 18.63 3.04
CA ILE A 98 -6.46 18.38 3.68
C ILE A 98 -6.27 18.52 5.20
N VAL A 99 -7.09 19.37 5.83
CA VAL A 99 -6.97 19.70 7.25
C VAL A 99 -8.16 19.19 8.07
N SER A 100 -9.28 18.87 7.43
CA SER A 100 -10.49 18.39 8.11
C SER A 100 -11.33 17.49 7.21
N VAL A 101 -11.95 16.47 7.82
CA VAL A 101 -13.01 15.65 7.24
C VAL A 101 -14.18 15.59 8.23
N ASP A 102 -15.36 16.05 7.83
CA ASP A 102 -16.57 16.20 8.67
C ASP A 102 -16.29 16.94 10.00
N GLY A 103 -15.63 18.09 9.91
CA GLY A 103 -15.24 18.90 11.08
C GLY A 103 -14.15 18.29 11.96
N MET A 104 -13.73 17.05 11.72
CA MET A 104 -12.66 16.41 12.48
C MET A 104 -11.30 16.67 11.83
N ALA A 105 -10.36 17.20 12.61
CA ALA A 105 -9.03 17.53 12.14
C ALA A 105 -8.28 16.28 11.63
N VAL A 106 -7.56 16.45 10.53
CA VAL A 106 -6.67 15.44 9.97
C VAL A 106 -5.35 16.08 9.55
N ASP A 107 -4.26 15.49 9.99
CA ASP A 107 -2.88 15.91 9.68
C ASP A 107 -2.06 14.75 9.07
N GLN A 108 -2.52 13.52 9.27
CA GLN A 108 -1.93 12.29 8.76
C GLN A 108 -2.79 11.64 7.69
N TRP A 109 -2.13 11.14 6.65
CA TRP A 109 -2.75 10.45 5.52
C TRP A 109 -3.59 9.25 5.97
N ALA A 110 -3.08 8.46 6.91
CA ALA A 110 -3.76 7.26 7.38
C ALA A 110 -5.10 7.59 8.06
N ILE A 111 -5.12 8.62 8.93
CA ILE A 111 -6.33 9.09 9.62
C ILE A 111 -7.35 9.64 8.61
N MET A 112 -6.87 10.47 7.67
CA MET A 112 -7.70 11.02 6.60
C MET A 112 -8.33 9.92 5.73
N ARG A 113 -7.51 8.97 5.26
CA ARG A 113 -7.93 7.81 4.46
C ARG A 113 -8.99 7.00 5.19
N GLU A 114 -8.74 6.66 6.46
CA GLU A 114 -9.65 5.89 7.30
C GLU A 114 -11.02 6.55 7.34
N ARG A 115 -11.08 7.84 7.68
CA ARG A 115 -12.33 8.62 7.76
C ARG A 115 -13.11 8.68 6.45
N ILE A 116 -12.43 8.85 5.33
CA ILE A 116 -13.08 8.93 4.01
C ILE A 116 -13.57 7.55 3.59
N SER A 117 -12.74 6.51 3.77
CA SER A 117 -13.00 5.17 3.29
C SER A 117 -14.20 4.49 3.95
N THR A 118 -14.53 4.84 5.19
CA THR A 118 -15.68 4.29 5.92
C THR A 118 -17.02 4.93 5.55
N ARG A 119 -17.05 5.85 4.58
CA ARG A 119 -18.25 6.63 4.20
C ARG A 119 -18.59 6.51 2.70
N PRO A 120 -18.67 5.29 2.13
CA PRO A 120 -19.03 5.12 0.72
C PRO A 120 -20.42 5.67 0.43
N GLY A 121 -20.53 6.57 -0.54
CA GLY A 121 -21.80 7.15 -0.98
C GLY A 121 -22.45 8.13 0.00
N MET A 122 -21.79 8.44 1.12
CA MET A 122 -22.27 9.41 2.10
C MET A 122 -21.58 10.76 1.83
N GLU A 123 -22.35 11.84 1.74
CA GLU A 123 -21.78 13.18 1.60
C GLU A 123 -20.94 13.54 2.84
N ILE A 124 -19.74 14.05 2.59
CA ILE A 124 -18.78 14.49 3.61
C ILE A 124 -18.27 15.87 3.30
N GLU A 125 -18.00 16.66 4.34
CA GLU A 125 -17.32 17.94 4.19
C GLU A 125 -15.80 17.72 4.24
N ILE A 126 -15.10 18.17 3.21
CA ILE A 126 -13.63 18.23 3.21
C ILE A 126 -13.21 19.69 3.26
N ARG A 127 -12.28 20.00 4.18
CA ARG A 127 -11.57 21.29 4.21
C ARG A 127 -10.09 21.09 3.93
N TRP A 128 -9.53 21.97 3.12
CA TRP A 128 -8.13 21.93 2.75
C TRP A 128 -7.53 23.34 2.67
N ILE A 129 -6.20 23.40 2.74
CA ILE A 129 -5.45 24.64 2.60
C ILE A 129 -4.74 24.63 1.24
N ARG A 130 -4.90 25.73 0.51
CA ARG A 130 -4.18 26.04 -0.74
C ARG A 130 -3.57 27.43 -0.61
N ASP A 131 -2.26 27.54 -0.76
CA ASP A 131 -1.53 28.81 -0.70
C ASP A 131 -1.87 29.67 0.54
N GLY A 132 -2.14 29.01 1.67
CA GLY A 132 -2.51 29.64 2.94
C GLY A 132 -4.00 29.97 3.10
N ALA A 133 -4.82 29.84 2.05
CA ALA A 133 -6.27 30.01 2.13
C ALA A 133 -6.95 28.67 2.48
N GLU A 134 -7.94 28.72 3.38
CA GLU A 134 -8.80 27.56 3.67
C GLU A 134 -9.97 27.52 2.68
N LEU A 135 -10.15 26.35 2.07
CA LEU A 135 -11.20 26.02 1.12
C LEU A 135 -12.01 24.83 1.65
N SER A 136 -13.27 24.74 1.27
CA SER A 136 -14.12 23.62 1.63
C SER A 136 -15.08 23.22 0.52
N ALA A 137 -15.46 21.94 0.50
CA ALA A 137 -16.47 21.41 -0.40
C ALA A 137 -17.16 20.20 0.20
N GLN A 138 -18.44 20.02 -0.15
CA GLN A 138 -19.16 18.78 0.07
C GLN A 138 -18.82 17.79 -1.05
N ILE A 139 -18.42 16.58 -0.66
CA ILE A 139 -17.93 15.56 -1.57
C ILE A 139 -18.63 14.24 -1.22
N VAL A 140 -19.08 13.50 -2.23
CA VAL A 140 -19.61 12.14 -2.04
C VAL A 140 -18.54 11.14 -2.45
N PRO A 141 -17.91 10.39 -1.51
CA PRO A 141 -16.94 9.36 -1.85
C PRO A 141 -17.59 8.28 -2.71
N LYS A 142 -16.96 7.99 -3.85
CA LYS A 142 -17.45 6.97 -4.78
C LYS A 142 -17.31 5.59 -4.12
N PRO A 143 -18.39 4.79 -4.04
CA PRO A 143 -18.31 3.42 -3.53
C PRO A 143 -17.45 2.54 -4.44
N GLU A 144 -16.57 1.74 -3.84
CA GLU A 144 -15.79 0.71 -4.51
C GLU A 144 -15.86 -0.59 -3.71
N VAL A 145 -16.16 -1.70 -4.39
CA VAL A 145 -16.29 -3.02 -3.76
C VAL A 145 -14.92 -3.68 -3.70
N THR A 146 -14.50 -4.07 -2.51
CA THR A 146 -13.25 -4.81 -2.26
C THR A 146 -13.54 -6.12 -1.56
N GLU A 147 -12.53 -6.99 -1.44
CA GLU A 147 -12.62 -8.24 -0.67
C GLU A 147 -12.97 -8.02 0.82
N LYS A 148 -12.64 -6.83 1.36
CA LYS A 148 -12.87 -6.46 2.76
C LYS A 148 -14.18 -5.69 2.97
N GLY A 149 -14.98 -5.53 1.93
CA GLY A 149 -16.22 -4.76 1.94
C GLY A 149 -16.19 -3.53 1.01
N THR A 150 -17.22 -2.70 1.11
CA THR A 150 -17.34 -1.48 0.30
C THR A 150 -16.60 -0.32 0.97
N ILE A 151 -15.74 0.37 0.22
CA ILE A 151 -15.01 1.55 0.68
C ILE A 151 -15.39 2.79 -0.13
N GLY A 152 -15.26 3.97 0.49
CA GLY A 152 -15.44 5.27 -0.18
C GLY A 152 -14.14 5.81 -0.74
N LEU A 153 -14.14 6.26 -2.01
CA LEU A 153 -12.98 6.83 -2.67
C LEU A 153 -13.26 8.24 -3.20
N ILE A 154 -12.38 9.18 -2.89
CA ILE A 154 -12.41 10.53 -3.47
C ILE A 154 -11.39 10.75 -4.59
N GLY A 155 -10.52 9.76 -4.85
CA GLY A 155 -9.57 9.76 -5.97
C GLY A 155 -8.35 10.66 -5.78
N ILE A 156 -7.77 10.67 -4.57
CA ILE A 156 -6.48 11.30 -4.29
C ILE A 156 -5.45 10.26 -3.85
N GLY A 157 -4.20 10.44 -4.25
CA GLY A 157 -3.04 9.67 -3.77
C GLY A 157 -2.14 10.51 -2.86
N PRO A 158 -1.36 9.89 -1.96
CA PRO A 158 -0.51 10.62 -1.03
C PRO A 158 0.54 11.42 -1.77
N SER A 159 0.83 12.62 -1.25
CA SER A 159 2.08 13.30 -1.58
C SER A 159 3.22 12.51 -0.94
N LEU A 160 3.80 11.62 -1.73
CA LEU A 160 5.09 11.05 -1.41
C LEU A 160 6.07 12.21 -1.58
N GLN A 161 6.67 12.69 -0.49
CA GLN A 161 7.83 13.59 -0.60
C GLN A 161 8.75 12.98 -1.66
N PRO A 162 9.27 13.78 -2.61
CA PRO A 162 10.04 13.26 -3.72
C PRO A 162 11.09 12.33 -3.12
N THR A 163 10.99 11.04 -3.44
CA THR A 163 12.01 10.06 -3.11
C THR A 163 13.30 10.73 -3.52
N MET A 164 14.18 11.08 -2.57
CA MET A 164 15.49 11.59 -2.94
C MET A 164 16.03 10.56 -3.92
N ARG A 165 16.15 10.95 -5.20
CA ARG A 165 16.78 10.09 -6.19
C ARG A 165 18.23 10.06 -5.74
N VAL A 166 18.58 9.05 -4.96
CA VAL A 166 19.96 8.81 -4.57
C VAL A 166 20.63 8.32 -5.85
N PRO A 167 21.51 9.12 -6.48
CA PRO A 167 22.26 8.64 -7.62
C PRO A 167 23.13 7.47 -7.12
N VAL A 168 22.79 6.27 -7.57
CA VAL A 168 23.61 5.07 -7.32
C VAL A 168 24.62 4.94 -8.46
N SER A 169 25.82 4.46 -8.13
CA SER A 169 26.79 4.11 -9.15
C SER A 169 26.28 2.93 -9.99
N LEU A 170 26.80 2.79 -11.22
CA LEU A 170 26.39 1.71 -12.11
C LEU A 170 26.56 0.31 -11.48
N GLY A 171 27.63 0.10 -10.71
CA GLY A 171 27.88 -1.17 -10.01
C GLY A 171 26.82 -1.47 -8.95
N VAL A 172 26.48 -0.49 -8.12
CA VAL A 172 25.43 -0.61 -7.10
C VAL A 172 24.07 -0.83 -7.75
N ALA A 173 23.79 -0.17 -8.89
CA ALA A 173 22.55 -0.37 -9.63
C ALA A 173 22.41 -1.80 -10.18
N ILE A 174 23.48 -2.37 -10.73
CA ILE A 174 23.50 -3.74 -11.26
C ILE A 174 23.34 -4.76 -10.13
N GLU A 175 24.07 -4.59 -9.03
CA GLU A 175 23.96 -5.48 -7.87
C GLU A 175 22.54 -5.47 -7.29
N ARG A 176 21.98 -4.27 -7.07
CA ARG A 176 20.62 -4.11 -6.55
C ARG A 176 19.58 -4.68 -7.51
N SER A 177 19.76 -4.46 -8.82
CA SER A 177 18.89 -5.06 -9.84
C SER A 177 18.98 -6.59 -9.83
N GLY A 178 20.18 -7.16 -9.61
CA GLY A 178 20.37 -8.60 -9.46
C GLY A 178 19.62 -9.15 -8.24
N GLN A 179 19.72 -8.48 -7.10
CA GLN A 179 19.01 -8.83 -5.87
C GLN A 179 17.48 -8.72 -6.04
N ASP A 180 17.01 -7.64 -6.68
CA ASP A 180 15.60 -7.43 -6.97
C ASP A 180 15.06 -8.53 -7.90
N LEU A 181 15.80 -8.88 -8.96
CA LEU A 181 15.44 -9.96 -9.89
C LEU A 181 15.32 -11.32 -9.18
N VAL A 182 16.29 -11.65 -8.31
CA VAL A 182 16.23 -12.87 -7.51
C VAL A 182 15.01 -12.82 -6.59
N GLY A 183 14.78 -11.71 -5.88
CA GLY A 183 13.64 -11.53 -4.98
C GLY A 183 12.29 -11.69 -5.69
N TYR A 184 12.11 -11.03 -6.84
CA TYR A 184 10.89 -11.14 -7.64
C TYR A 184 10.69 -12.55 -8.20
N THR A 185 11.77 -13.19 -8.66
CA THR A 185 11.72 -14.56 -9.16
C THR A 185 11.32 -15.53 -8.05
N THR A 186 11.95 -15.43 -6.88
CA THR A 186 11.61 -16.25 -5.71
C THR A 186 10.17 -16.03 -5.26
N LEU A 187 9.69 -14.78 -5.23
CA LEU A 187 8.32 -14.46 -4.90
C LEU A 187 7.34 -15.09 -5.89
N MET A 188 7.61 -14.98 -7.19
CA MET A 188 6.80 -15.60 -8.25
C MET A 188 6.71 -17.12 -8.09
N PHE A 189 7.85 -17.80 -7.93
CA PHE A 189 7.86 -19.23 -7.68
C PHE A 189 7.16 -19.61 -6.37
N THR A 190 7.24 -18.78 -5.34
CA THR A 190 6.54 -19.00 -4.07
C THR A 190 5.02 -18.89 -4.25
N ILE A 191 4.55 -17.87 -4.98
CA ILE A 191 3.12 -17.69 -5.27
C ILE A 191 2.60 -18.86 -6.11
N VAL A 192 3.32 -19.25 -7.17
CA VAL A 192 2.97 -20.41 -8.01
C VAL A 192 2.92 -21.68 -7.17
N LYS A 193 3.93 -21.91 -6.32
CA LYS A 193 3.97 -23.05 -5.40
C LYS A 193 2.74 -23.05 -4.48
N ARG A 194 2.48 -21.93 -3.79
CA ARG A 194 1.33 -21.79 -2.88
C ARG A 194 -0.02 -22.01 -3.58
N LEU A 195 -0.14 -21.59 -4.84
CA LEU A 195 -1.32 -21.81 -5.66
C LEU A 195 -1.49 -23.29 -6.03
N VAL A 196 -0.41 -23.98 -6.43
CA VAL A 196 -0.43 -25.40 -6.79
C VAL A 196 -0.70 -26.30 -5.58
N PHE A 197 -0.14 -25.97 -4.43
CA PHE A 197 -0.30 -26.73 -3.18
C PHE A 197 -1.52 -26.30 -2.33
N GLY A 198 -2.35 -25.37 -2.83
CA GLY A 198 -3.63 -25.01 -2.21
C GLY A 198 -3.54 -24.19 -0.93
N GLU A 199 -2.38 -23.60 -0.64
CA GLU A 199 -2.15 -22.72 0.53
C GLU A 199 -2.77 -21.32 0.33
N MET A 200 -3.22 -21.00 -0.89
CA MET A 200 -3.97 -19.79 -1.22
C MET A 200 -5.29 -20.19 -1.88
N SER A 201 -6.39 -19.56 -1.45
CA SER A 201 -7.71 -19.79 -2.05
C SER A 201 -7.69 -19.34 -3.51
N GLY A 202 -7.57 -20.28 -4.46
CA GLY A 202 -7.63 -20.07 -5.91
C GLY A 202 -9.01 -19.61 -6.43
N ARG A 203 -9.81 -18.94 -5.59
CA ARG A 203 -11.18 -18.48 -5.88
C ARG A 203 -11.25 -17.09 -6.52
N LEU A 204 -10.11 -16.44 -6.76
CA LEU A 204 -10.03 -15.12 -7.41
C LEU A 204 -9.37 -15.15 -8.80
N LEU A 205 -8.86 -16.30 -9.22
CA LEU A 205 -8.25 -16.49 -10.54
C LEU A 205 -8.87 -17.73 -11.15
N ALA A 206 -9.32 -17.67 -12.40
CA ALA A 206 -9.54 -18.90 -13.16
C ALA A 206 -8.19 -19.63 -13.22
N GLY A 207 -8.00 -20.64 -12.37
CA GLY A 207 -6.73 -21.36 -12.30
C GLY A 207 -6.40 -22.06 -13.63
N PRO A 208 -5.19 -22.64 -13.79
CA PRO A 208 -4.79 -23.30 -15.03
C PRO A 208 -5.79 -24.34 -15.53
N VAL A 209 -6.38 -25.10 -14.60
CA VAL A 209 -7.45 -26.07 -14.89
C VAL A 209 -8.75 -25.39 -15.29
N GLY A 210 -9.11 -24.27 -14.66
CA GLY A 210 -10.29 -23.49 -15.01
C GLY A 210 -10.18 -22.87 -16.40
N ILE A 211 -9.03 -22.30 -16.74
CA ILE A 211 -8.75 -21.77 -18.09
C ILE A 211 -8.81 -22.90 -19.13
N ALA A 212 -8.22 -24.07 -18.84
CA ALA A 212 -8.29 -25.22 -19.75
C ALA A 212 -9.72 -25.74 -19.96
N GLN A 213 -10.54 -25.80 -18.89
CA GLN A 213 -11.94 -26.20 -19.00
C GLN A 213 -12.79 -25.18 -19.76
N MET A 214 -12.59 -23.88 -19.50
CA MET A 214 -13.27 -22.79 -20.20
C MET A 214 -12.86 -22.74 -21.68
N ALA A 215 -11.57 -22.84 -21.97
CA ALA A 215 -11.07 -22.94 -23.35
C ALA A 215 -11.66 -24.16 -24.06
N GLY A 216 -11.73 -25.31 -23.40
CA GLY A 216 -12.38 -26.51 -23.94
C GLY A 216 -13.89 -26.33 -24.18
N ALA A 217 -14.59 -25.64 -23.28
CA ALA A 217 -16.01 -25.31 -23.46
C ALA A 217 -16.23 -24.33 -24.63
N LYS A 218 -15.33 -23.34 -24.80
CA LYS A 218 -15.36 -22.38 -25.91
C LYS A 218 -14.98 -23.02 -27.25
N ALA A 219 -13.99 -23.92 -27.27
CA ALA A 219 -13.63 -24.69 -28.46
C ALA A 219 -14.79 -25.57 -28.95
N ARG A 220 -15.58 -26.14 -28.03
CA ARG A 220 -16.81 -26.89 -28.38
C ARG A 220 -17.93 -26.00 -28.94
N GLN A 221 -17.90 -24.70 -28.66
CA GLN A 221 -18.85 -23.71 -29.20
C GLN A 221 -18.45 -23.18 -30.59
N GLY A 222 -17.20 -23.42 -31.02
CA GLY A 222 -16.68 -23.01 -32.33
C GLY A 222 -15.33 -22.31 -32.24
N TRP A 223 -14.66 -22.19 -33.38
CA TRP A 223 -13.32 -21.59 -33.47
C TRP A 223 -13.33 -20.07 -33.22
N GLU A 224 -14.42 -19.37 -33.56
CA GLU A 224 -14.63 -17.94 -33.30
C GLU A 224 -14.67 -17.64 -31.80
N ALA A 225 -15.48 -18.39 -31.04
CA ALA A 225 -15.59 -18.25 -29.58
C ALA A 225 -14.28 -18.57 -28.85
N LEU A 226 -13.42 -19.41 -29.43
CA LEU A 226 -12.08 -19.71 -28.90
C LEU A 226 -11.11 -18.54 -29.16
N LEU A 227 -11.13 -17.96 -30.37
CA LEU A 227 -10.31 -16.79 -30.70
C LEU A 227 -10.66 -15.57 -29.83
N ASP A 228 -11.94 -15.29 -29.63
CA ASP A 228 -12.40 -14.19 -28.76
C ASP A 228 -11.92 -14.38 -27.31
N PHE A 229 -11.98 -15.61 -26.81
CA PHE A 229 -11.50 -15.94 -25.47
C PHE A 229 -9.98 -15.75 -25.34
N MET A 230 -9.21 -16.15 -26.35
CA MET A 230 -7.76 -15.93 -26.38
C MET A 230 -7.39 -14.44 -26.50
N ALA A 231 -8.15 -13.68 -27.29
CA ALA A 231 -7.97 -12.23 -27.43
C ALA A 231 -8.23 -11.50 -26.09
N MET A 232 -9.30 -11.86 -25.39
CA MET A 232 -9.62 -11.34 -24.05
C MET A 232 -8.50 -11.63 -23.03
N LEU A 233 -7.89 -12.82 -23.07
CA LEU A 233 -6.76 -13.17 -22.20
C LEU A 233 -5.51 -12.36 -22.56
N SER A 234 -5.25 -12.17 -23.85
CA SER A 234 -4.06 -11.46 -24.34
C SER A 234 -4.11 -9.96 -24.02
N ILE A 235 -5.30 -9.35 -24.09
CA ILE A 235 -5.52 -7.93 -23.74
C ILE A 235 -5.27 -7.65 -22.26
N ASN A 236 -5.56 -8.59 -21.36
CA ASN A 236 -5.33 -8.40 -19.92
C ASN A 236 -3.87 -8.65 -19.50
N LEU A 237 -3.02 -9.13 -20.41
CA LEU A 237 -1.61 -9.48 -20.15
C LEU A 237 -0.62 -8.51 -20.81
N ALA A 238 -1.10 -7.51 -21.57
CA ALA A 238 -0.33 -6.53 -22.33
C ALA A 238 -0.28 -5.15 -21.65
#